data_AF-A0A7L2Z4H4-F1
#
_entry.id   AF-A0A7L2Z4H4-F1
#
_cell.length_a   1.000
_cell.length_b   1.000
_cell.length_c   1.000
_cell.angle_alpha   90.00
_cell.angle_beta   90.00
_cell.angle_gamma   90.00
#
_symmetry.space_group_name_H-M   'P 1'
#
loop_
_entity.id
_entity.type
_entity.pdbx_description
1 polymer ?
#
loop_
_entity_poly.entity_id
_entity_poly.type
_entity_poly.pdbx_seq_one_letter_code
_entity_poly.pdbx_strand_id
1 'polypeptide(L)'
;MNEAKEALRNIEQNYKLFLQQQFTFIGALQHTRENAHDMISPVASISQVQYYMNHHCNNATDRRILTMFLNICNDLSKLCHKLETLHSGNSVTNGILERCKLLLNHSNDLSAIRAKYPHDVVNHLSCDEAKNRYGGVVSLIPIVLDCMKEWVAHTEKLPRRMLHNVSGGSAVSEKRAPQDVPARAVSSQTPHSGHFETQISTSDKDNVQVQGTEPGRKKNLSNTEKHSGKHRGPWKPPGRHA
;
A
#
# COMPACT_ATOMS: atom_id res chain seq x y z
N MET A 1 12.90 8.32 16.79
CA MET A 1 12.26 9.07 15.67
C MET A 1 13.27 9.55 14.61
N ASN A 2 14.25 10.41 14.91
CA ASN A 2 15.17 10.97 13.90
C ASN A 2 15.87 9.90 13.03
N GLU A 3 16.39 8.85 13.66
CA GLU A 3 17.05 7.71 13.04
C GLU A 3 16.14 6.87 12.11
N ALA A 4 14.82 6.96 12.26
CA ALA A 4 13.85 6.32 11.38
C ALA A 4 13.51 7.21 10.18
N LYS A 5 13.43 8.54 10.39
CA LYS A 5 13.33 9.53 9.30
C LYS A 5 14.56 9.48 8.40
N GLU A 6 15.74 9.27 8.98
CA GLU A 6 16.98 9.10 8.22
C GLU A 6 17.00 7.82 7.40
N ALA A 7 16.60 6.69 7.99
CA ALA A 7 16.42 5.44 7.26
C ALA A 7 15.43 5.61 6.09
N LEU A 8 14.29 6.28 6.30
CA LEU A 8 13.33 6.59 5.24
C LEU A 8 13.97 7.42 4.10
N ARG A 9 14.69 8.51 4.41
CA ARG A 9 15.39 9.32 3.40
C ARG A 9 16.42 8.52 2.60
N ASN A 10 17.16 7.61 3.25
CA ASN A 10 18.14 6.77 2.58
C ASN A 10 17.46 5.77 1.63
N ILE A 11 16.32 5.19 2.03
CA ILE A 11 15.51 4.32 1.17
C ILE A 11 14.92 5.11 -0.01
N GLU A 12 14.42 6.33 0.21
CA GLU A 12 13.95 7.20 -0.87
C GLU A 12 15.06 7.51 -1.89
N GLN A 13 16.29 7.75 -1.43
CA GLN A 13 17.43 8.00 -2.30
C GLN A 13 17.81 6.76 -3.12
N ASN A 14 17.82 5.58 -2.49
CA ASN A 14 18.02 4.30 -3.19
C ASN A 14 16.90 4.03 -4.21
N TYR A 15 15.64 4.35 -3.88
CA TYR A 15 14.52 4.21 -4.80
C TYR A 15 14.59 5.19 -5.98
N LYS A 16 15.10 6.42 -5.80
CA LYS A 16 15.36 7.34 -6.93
C LYS A 16 16.39 6.76 -7.91
N LEU A 17 17.47 6.17 -7.40
CA LEU A 17 18.47 5.48 -8.22
C LEU A 17 17.88 4.25 -8.94
N PHE A 18 17.00 3.50 -8.27
CA PHE A 18 16.27 2.39 -8.87
C PHE A 18 15.32 2.85 -9.99
N LEU A 19 14.57 3.93 -9.78
CA LEU A 19 13.66 4.50 -10.78
C LEU A 19 14.39 4.90 -12.08
N GLN A 20 15.56 5.53 -11.98
CA GLN A 20 16.40 5.86 -13.14
C GLN A 20 16.82 4.62 -13.96
N GLN A 21 16.76 3.43 -13.36
CA GLN A 21 17.14 2.15 -13.95
C GLN A 21 15.94 1.21 -14.09
N GLN A 22 14.69 1.70 -13.98
CA GLN A 22 13.50 0.87 -14.01
C GLN A 22 13.40 0.06 -15.32
N PHE A 23 13.73 0.64 -16.47
CA PHE A 23 13.78 -0.10 -17.74
C PHE A 23 14.74 -1.31 -17.68
N THR A 24 15.86 -1.19 -16.96
CA THR A 24 16.82 -2.29 -16.75
C THR A 24 16.21 -3.36 -15.84
N PHE A 25 15.44 -2.98 -14.82
CA PHE A 25 14.69 -3.92 -13.98
C PHE A 25 13.66 -4.72 -14.78
N ILE A 26 12.95 -4.07 -15.71
CA ILE A 26 11.97 -4.75 -16.58
C ILE A 26 12.66 -5.72 -17.54
N GLY A 27 13.76 -5.31 -18.17
CA GLY A 27 14.58 -6.21 -19.00
C GLY A 27 15.10 -7.42 -18.21
N ALA A 28 15.60 -7.20 -16.99
CA ALA A 28 16.06 -8.27 -16.11
C ALA A 28 14.94 -9.26 -15.73
N LEU A 29 13.73 -8.77 -15.41
CA LEU A 29 12.56 -9.63 -15.19
C LEU A 29 12.15 -10.38 -16.45
N GLN A 30 12.27 -9.78 -17.63
CA GLN A 30 11.99 -10.47 -18.88
C GLN A 30 13.00 -11.61 -19.13
N HIS A 31 14.31 -11.32 -19.16
CA HIS A 31 15.33 -12.34 -19.44
C HIS A 31 15.26 -13.51 -18.44
N THR A 32 15.05 -13.21 -17.15
CA THR A 32 14.99 -14.26 -16.12
C THR A 32 13.73 -15.11 -16.20
N ARG A 33 12.58 -14.54 -16.64
CA ARG A 33 11.36 -15.31 -16.95
C ARG A 33 11.51 -16.17 -18.20
N GLU A 34 12.17 -15.66 -19.23
CA GLU A 34 12.48 -16.41 -20.46
C GLU A 34 13.34 -17.64 -20.11
N ASN A 35 14.37 -17.45 -19.29
CA ASN A 35 15.24 -18.51 -18.75
C ASN A 35 14.55 -19.47 -17.76
N ALA A 36 13.45 -19.06 -17.13
CA ALA A 36 12.62 -19.89 -16.26
C ALA A 36 11.44 -20.56 -17.00
N HIS A 37 11.23 -20.21 -18.27
CA HIS A 37 10.07 -20.55 -19.09
C HIS A 37 8.70 -20.09 -18.51
N ASP A 38 8.68 -19.23 -17.49
CA ASP A 38 7.44 -18.63 -16.95
C ASP A 38 7.07 -17.31 -17.66
N MET A 39 6.73 -17.43 -18.94
CA MET A 39 6.35 -16.29 -19.76
C MET A 39 4.85 -15.94 -19.68
N ILE A 40 4.03 -16.82 -19.13
CA ILE A 40 2.57 -16.69 -19.05
C ILE A 40 2.14 -15.97 -17.77
N SER A 41 2.75 -16.30 -16.62
CA SER A 41 2.31 -15.78 -15.32
C SER A 41 2.85 -14.37 -15.06
N PRO A 42 2.11 -13.48 -14.37
CA PRO A 42 2.67 -12.23 -13.86
C PRO A 42 3.80 -12.50 -12.86
N VAL A 43 4.68 -11.52 -12.69
CA VAL A 43 5.59 -11.48 -11.54
C VAL A 43 4.78 -10.97 -10.34
N ALA A 44 4.37 -11.90 -9.50
CA ALA A 44 3.35 -11.73 -8.48
C ALA A 44 3.92 -11.57 -7.07
N SER A 45 5.19 -11.90 -6.78
CA SER A 45 5.74 -11.80 -5.43
C SER A 45 7.24 -11.51 -5.37
N ILE A 46 7.71 -11.03 -4.22
CA ILE A 46 9.15 -10.77 -3.96
C ILE A 46 9.92 -12.10 -3.99
N SER A 47 9.35 -13.19 -3.45
CA SER A 47 9.87 -14.55 -3.53
C SER A 47 10.13 -14.98 -4.98
N GLN A 48 9.24 -14.64 -5.91
CA GLN A 48 9.40 -14.99 -7.33
C GLN A 48 10.56 -14.20 -7.97
N VAL A 49 10.70 -12.89 -7.65
CA VAL A 49 11.86 -12.08 -8.08
C VAL A 49 13.18 -12.65 -7.53
N GLN A 50 13.20 -13.05 -6.26
CA GLN A 50 14.36 -13.68 -5.62
C GLN A 50 14.68 -15.06 -6.23
N TYR A 51 13.66 -15.87 -6.53
CA TYR A 51 13.81 -17.16 -7.19
C TYR A 51 14.44 -17.02 -8.58
N TYR A 52 13.94 -16.09 -9.40
CA TYR A 52 14.50 -15.75 -10.71
C TYR A 52 15.95 -15.27 -10.62
N MET A 53 16.27 -14.39 -9.67
CA MET A 53 17.63 -13.90 -9.45
C MET A 53 18.61 -15.03 -9.05
N ASN A 54 18.14 -16.02 -8.29
CA ASN A 54 18.99 -17.09 -7.80
C ASN A 54 19.22 -18.21 -8.83
N HIS A 55 18.20 -18.58 -9.60
CA HIS A 55 18.25 -19.78 -10.46
C HIS A 55 18.30 -19.50 -11.96
N HIS A 56 17.87 -18.30 -12.41
CA HIS A 56 17.67 -17.99 -13.84
C HIS A 56 18.39 -16.71 -14.31
N CYS A 57 19.20 -16.09 -13.45
CA CYS A 57 19.88 -14.82 -13.72
C CYS A 57 21.38 -15.00 -14.02
N ASN A 58 21.69 -15.11 -15.31
CA ASN A 58 23.06 -15.31 -15.82
C ASN A 58 23.82 -13.99 -16.09
N ASN A 59 23.13 -12.85 -16.08
CA ASN A 59 23.69 -11.53 -16.40
C ASN A 59 23.99 -10.73 -15.10
N ALA A 60 25.16 -10.10 -15.02
CA ALA A 60 25.59 -9.32 -13.86
C ALA A 60 24.82 -7.99 -13.69
N THR A 61 24.43 -7.33 -14.79
CA THR A 61 23.59 -6.13 -14.77
C THR A 61 22.19 -6.47 -14.26
N ASP A 62 21.61 -7.56 -14.74
CA ASP A 62 20.30 -8.06 -14.30
C ASP A 62 20.36 -8.42 -12.80
N ARG A 63 21.38 -9.17 -12.38
CA ARG A 63 21.60 -9.51 -10.97
C ARG A 63 21.71 -8.25 -10.10
N ARG A 64 22.41 -7.21 -10.55
CA ARG A 64 22.57 -5.95 -9.82
C ARG A 64 21.25 -5.22 -9.62
N ILE A 65 20.42 -5.10 -10.66
CA ILE A 65 19.15 -4.37 -10.56
C ILE A 65 18.07 -5.17 -9.80
N LEU A 66 18.04 -6.50 -9.93
CA LEU A 66 17.19 -7.38 -9.12
C LEU A 66 17.60 -7.32 -7.64
N THR A 67 18.90 -7.35 -7.34
CA THR A 67 19.44 -7.14 -5.98
C THR A 67 19.02 -5.78 -5.41
N MET A 68 19.06 -4.71 -6.21
CA MET A 68 18.65 -3.38 -5.76
C MET A 68 17.17 -3.33 -5.35
N PHE A 69 16.27 -3.95 -6.12
CA PHE A 69 14.85 -4.09 -5.77
C PHE A 69 14.66 -4.85 -4.45
N LEU A 70 15.31 -6.01 -4.30
CA LEU A 70 15.19 -6.85 -3.10
C LEU A 70 15.74 -6.15 -1.85
N ASN A 71 16.86 -5.42 -1.98
CA ASN A 71 17.44 -4.65 -0.88
C ASN A 71 16.49 -3.53 -0.42
N ILE A 72 15.86 -2.79 -1.35
CA ILE A 72 14.88 -1.75 -1.00
C ILE A 72 13.68 -2.36 -0.26
N CYS A 73 13.16 -3.51 -0.71
CA CYS A 73 12.06 -4.20 -0.02
C CYS A 73 12.45 -4.66 1.40
N ASN A 74 13.67 -5.19 1.56
CA ASN A 74 14.22 -5.60 2.85
C ASN A 74 14.41 -4.40 3.80
N ASP A 75 14.93 -3.28 3.30
CA ASP A 75 15.15 -2.08 4.12
C ASP A 75 13.83 -1.40 4.52
N LEU A 76 12.80 -1.44 3.65
CA LEU A 76 11.44 -1.06 4.01
C LEU A 76 10.84 -1.97 5.09
N SER A 77 11.12 -3.28 5.04
CA SER A 77 10.65 -4.25 6.05
C SER A 77 11.31 -4.00 7.41
N LYS A 78 12.63 -3.79 7.45
CA LYS A 78 13.37 -3.34 8.64
C LYS A 78 12.82 -2.02 9.18
N LEU A 79 12.47 -1.08 8.29
CA LEU A 79 11.86 0.19 8.69
C LEU A 79 10.49 -0.04 9.36
N CYS A 80 9.64 -0.95 8.86
CA CYS A 80 8.36 -1.31 9.53
C CYS A 80 8.58 -1.65 11.01
N HIS A 81 9.48 -2.60 11.28
CA HIS A 81 9.79 -3.06 12.64
C HIS A 81 10.45 -1.97 13.51
N LYS A 82 11.28 -1.10 12.91
CA LYS A 82 11.86 0.05 13.60
C LYS A 82 10.82 1.12 13.97
N LEU A 83 9.77 1.30 13.16
CA LEU A 83 8.67 2.20 13.47
C LEU A 83 7.75 1.62 14.54
N GLU A 84 7.48 0.32 14.48
CA GLU A 84 6.70 -0.46 15.45
C GLU A 84 7.30 -0.42 16.86
N THR A 85 8.63 -0.51 16.98
CA THR A 85 9.34 -0.40 18.28
C THR A 85 9.44 1.04 18.81
N LEU A 86 9.36 2.06 17.95
CA LEU A 86 9.49 3.47 18.34
C LEU A 86 8.19 4.09 18.87
N HIS A 87 7.03 3.49 18.61
CA HIS A 87 5.74 4.02 19.01
C HIS A 87 4.73 2.89 19.21
N SER A 88 4.18 2.75 20.42
CA SER A 88 3.11 1.78 20.75
C SER A 88 1.82 1.96 19.93
N GLY A 89 1.75 3.03 19.14
CA GLY A 89 0.79 3.22 18.07
C GLY A 89 -0.56 3.75 18.51
N ASN A 90 -1.31 4.19 17.52
CA ASN A 90 -2.76 4.27 17.55
C ASN A 90 -3.31 3.35 16.44
N SER A 91 -4.62 3.14 16.39
CA SER A 91 -5.25 2.24 15.41
C SER A 91 -4.90 2.59 13.96
N VAL A 92 -4.71 3.87 13.63
CA VAL A 92 -4.35 4.33 12.29
C VAL A 92 -2.89 4.00 11.98
N THR A 93 -1.94 4.38 12.85
CA THR A 93 -0.51 4.11 12.60
C THR A 93 -0.19 2.62 12.60
N ASN A 94 -0.89 1.82 13.42
CA ASN A 94 -0.75 0.37 13.40
C ASN A 94 -1.35 -0.24 12.12
N GLY A 95 -2.54 0.21 11.69
CA GLY A 95 -3.13 -0.23 10.42
C GLY A 95 -2.25 0.06 9.20
N ILE A 96 -1.54 1.20 9.20
CA ILE A 96 -0.55 1.54 8.17
C ILE A 96 0.65 0.56 8.21
N LEU A 97 1.21 0.26 9.38
CA LEU A 97 2.33 -0.68 9.50
C LEU A 97 1.94 -2.12 9.13
N GLU A 98 0.77 -2.60 9.54
CA GLU A 98 0.29 -3.93 9.13
C GLU A 98 0.12 -4.03 7.62
N ARG A 99 -0.43 -2.99 6.98
CA ARG A 99 -0.52 -2.93 5.51
C ARG A 99 0.86 -2.99 4.86
N CYS A 100 1.85 -2.27 5.38
CA CYS A 100 3.23 -2.33 4.88
C CYS A 100 3.85 -3.71 5.07
N LYS A 101 3.72 -4.32 6.26
CA LYS A 101 4.24 -5.66 6.56
C LYS A 101 3.60 -6.73 5.67
N LEU A 102 2.29 -6.62 5.39
CA LEU A 102 1.59 -7.51 4.45
C LEU A 102 2.12 -7.36 3.02
N LEU A 103 2.25 -6.13 2.51
CA LEU A 103 2.75 -5.86 1.15
C LEU A 103 4.21 -6.33 0.96
N LEU A 104 5.03 -6.22 2.00
CA LEU A 104 6.46 -6.61 2.00
C LEU A 104 6.69 -8.09 2.37
N ASN A 105 5.65 -8.84 2.73
CA ASN A 105 5.78 -10.28 2.93
C ASN A 105 6.19 -10.92 1.62
N HIS A 106 7.27 -11.70 1.63
CA HIS A 106 7.89 -12.19 0.41
C HIS A 106 6.96 -13.04 -0.46
N SER A 107 5.98 -13.73 0.15
CA SER A 107 5.01 -14.59 -0.53
C SER A 107 3.66 -13.92 -0.78
N ASN A 108 3.48 -12.64 -0.45
CA ASN A 108 2.23 -11.92 -0.72
C ASN A 108 2.00 -11.75 -2.23
N ASP A 109 0.73 -11.85 -2.66
CA ASP A 109 0.36 -11.59 -4.05
C ASP A 109 0.26 -10.08 -4.33
N LEU A 110 1.03 -9.64 -5.32
CA LEU A 110 1.14 -8.28 -5.82
C LEU A 110 0.39 -8.12 -7.16
N SER A 111 -0.17 -9.19 -7.72
CA SER A 111 -0.83 -9.20 -9.04
C SER A 111 -1.88 -8.09 -9.21
N ALA A 112 -2.60 -7.76 -8.13
CA ALA A 112 -3.65 -6.75 -8.09
C ALA A 112 -3.19 -5.33 -7.68
N ILE A 113 -2.02 -5.15 -7.06
CA ILE A 113 -1.64 -3.84 -6.49
C ILE A 113 -1.17 -2.88 -7.58
N ARG A 114 -1.70 -1.64 -7.62
CA ARG A 114 -1.27 -0.61 -8.58
C ARG A 114 -1.10 0.73 -7.87
N ALA A 115 0.07 1.34 -8.04
CA ALA A 115 0.35 2.66 -7.47
C ALA A 115 -0.36 3.75 -8.29
N LYS A 116 -0.89 4.76 -7.61
CA LYS A 116 -1.28 6.02 -8.27
C LYS A 116 -0.03 6.88 -8.44
N TYR A 117 0.68 6.68 -9.55
CA TYR A 117 1.80 7.54 -9.90
C TYR A 117 1.32 8.96 -10.24
N PRO A 118 1.90 10.03 -9.66
CA PRO A 118 1.86 11.33 -10.29
C PRO A 118 2.63 11.25 -11.63
N HIS A 119 2.10 11.90 -12.67
CA HIS A 119 2.52 11.69 -14.06
C HIS A 119 3.88 12.28 -14.44
N ASP A 120 4.61 12.88 -13.48
CA ASP A 120 5.93 13.49 -13.69
C ASP A 120 7.07 12.45 -13.80
N VAL A 121 6.80 11.20 -13.42
CA VAL A 121 7.69 10.05 -13.68
C VAL A 121 7.13 9.23 -14.83
N VAL A 122 7.94 9.04 -15.87
CA VAL A 122 7.59 8.20 -17.03
C VAL A 122 7.35 6.77 -16.54
N ASN A 123 6.12 6.27 -16.74
CA ASN A 123 5.86 4.84 -16.60
C ASN A 123 6.56 4.11 -17.76
N HIS A 124 7.61 3.35 -17.46
CA HIS A 124 8.38 2.62 -18.47
C HIS A 124 7.72 1.29 -18.90
N LEU A 125 6.54 0.96 -18.36
CA LEU A 125 5.74 -0.19 -18.77
C LEU A 125 4.76 0.19 -19.89
N SER A 126 4.67 -0.66 -20.92
CA SER A 126 3.51 -0.67 -21.80
C SER A 126 2.23 -1.04 -21.04
N CYS A 127 1.06 -0.80 -21.65
CA CYS A 127 -0.22 -1.16 -21.05
C CYS A 127 -0.37 -2.67 -20.74
N ASP A 128 0.19 -3.56 -21.58
CA ASP A 128 0.20 -5.01 -21.30
C ASP A 128 1.07 -5.33 -20.09
N GLU A 129 2.28 -4.80 -20.03
CA GLU A 129 3.21 -5.07 -18.93
C GLU A 129 2.68 -4.53 -17.59
N ALA A 130 2.11 -3.33 -17.59
CA ALA A 130 1.49 -2.72 -16.42
C ALA A 130 0.24 -3.46 -15.95
N LYS A 131 -0.55 -4.03 -16.88
CA LYS A 131 -1.77 -4.76 -16.52
C LYS A 131 -1.47 -6.20 -16.11
N ASN A 132 -0.66 -6.91 -16.88
CA ASN A 132 -0.61 -8.37 -16.93
C ASN A 132 0.75 -9.00 -16.53
N ARG A 133 1.84 -8.23 -16.38
CA ARG A 133 3.19 -8.80 -16.14
C ARG A 133 3.92 -8.27 -14.91
N TYR A 134 4.16 -6.96 -14.85
CA TYR A 134 5.12 -6.35 -13.92
C TYR A 134 4.52 -5.24 -13.05
N GLY A 135 3.30 -4.77 -13.36
CA GLY A 135 2.69 -3.63 -12.67
C GLY A 135 2.59 -3.79 -11.15
N GLY A 136 2.41 -5.02 -10.64
CA GLY A 136 2.40 -5.34 -9.21
C GLY A 136 3.73 -5.05 -8.52
N VAL A 137 4.80 -5.75 -8.92
CA VAL A 137 6.15 -5.57 -8.36
C VAL A 137 6.70 -4.15 -8.55
N VAL A 138 6.41 -3.50 -9.68
CA VAL A 138 6.82 -2.10 -9.92
C VAL A 138 6.08 -1.11 -9.00
N SER A 139 4.82 -1.40 -8.66
CA SER A 139 3.99 -0.58 -7.76
C SER A 139 4.31 -0.77 -6.27
N LEU A 140 4.96 -1.87 -5.87
CA LEU A 140 5.18 -2.21 -4.47
C LEU A 140 5.93 -1.10 -3.70
N ILE A 141 7.13 -0.74 -4.16
CA ILE A 141 8.00 0.22 -3.47
C ILE A 141 7.33 1.60 -3.30
N PRO A 142 6.73 2.23 -4.33
CA PRO A 142 6.08 3.54 -4.14
C PRO A 142 4.88 3.47 -3.20
N ILE A 143 4.03 2.44 -3.27
CA ILE A 143 2.89 2.29 -2.35
C ILE A 143 3.39 2.23 -0.89
N VAL A 144 4.42 1.42 -0.63
CA VAL A 144 4.96 1.27 0.73
C VAL A 144 5.64 2.56 1.18
N LEU A 145 6.38 3.26 0.31
CA LEU A 145 6.98 4.56 0.64
C LEU A 145 5.93 5.63 0.98
N ASP A 146 4.81 5.67 0.27
CA ASP A 146 3.72 6.60 0.57
C ASP A 146 3.06 6.27 1.91
N CYS A 147 2.84 4.98 2.21
CA CYS A 147 2.39 4.54 3.53
C CYS A 147 3.39 4.91 4.66
N MET A 148 4.72 4.80 4.44
CA MET A 148 5.71 5.24 5.43
C MET A 148 5.69 6.76 5.66
N LYS A 149 5.47 7.54 4.61
CA LYS A 149 5.31 9.00 4.72
C LYS A 149 4.04 9.38 5.46
N GLU A 150 2.95 8.68 5.18
CA GLU A 150 1.68 8.82 5.88
C GLU A 150 1.84 8.50 7.37
N TRP A 151 2.53 7.41 7.74
CA TRP A 151 2.86 7.07 9.13
C TRP A 151 3.66 8.17 9.84
N VAL A 152 4.72 8.68 9.19
CA VAL A 152 5.54 9.78 9.75
C VAL A 152 4.69 11.04 9.91
N ALA A 153 3.87 11.38 8.92
CA ALA A 153 2.97 12.52 9.00
C ALA A 153 1.92 12.36 10.12
N HIS A 154 1.39 11.16 10.37
CA HIS A 154 0.46 10.92 11.48
C HIS A 154 1.14 11.05 12.85
N THR A 155 2.35 10.53 13.02
CA THR A 155 3.10 10.66 14.29
C THR A 155 3.59 12.09 14.53
N GLU A 156 3.89 12.87 13.48
CA GLU A 156 4.17 14.30 13.60
C GLU A 156 2.91 15.15 13.85
N LYS A 157 1.78 14.78 13.24
CA LYS A 157 0.43 15.33 13.52
C LYS A 157 -0.14 14.87 14.87
N LEU A 158 0.64 14.19 15.69
CA LEU A 158 0.41 13.98 17.12
C LEU A 158 1.18 14.98 18.04
N PRO A 159 1.19 16.31 17.81
CA PRO A 159 1.79 17.22 18.78
C PRO A 159 0.84 17.45 19.97
N ARG A 160 1.40 17.34 21.17
CA ARG A 160 1.04 18.16 22.35
C ARG A 160 -0.36 18.01 22.99
N ARG A 161 -1.29 17.19 22.51
CA ARG A 161 -2.58 16.97 23.24
C ARG A 161 -2.50 16.10 24.50
N MET A 162 -1.40 15.38 24.74
CA MET A 162 -1.21 14.52 25.93
C MET A 162 -0.11 14.97 26.90
N LEU A 163 0.61 16.07 26.62
CA LEU A 163 1.69 16.61 27.48
C LEU A 163 1.35 17.99 28.08
N HIS A 164 0.06 18.36 28.11
CA HIS A 164 -0.40 19.64 28.65
C HIS A 164 -1.59 19.52 29.62
N ASN A 165 -1.71 18.36 30.27
CA ASN A 165 -2.55 18.21 31.46
C ASN A 165 -1.63 18.06 32.69
N VAL A 166 -1.93 18.80 33.77
CA VAL A 166 -1.18 18.86 35.04
C VAL A 166 0.15 19.66 35.00
N SER A 167 0.05 20.98 34.76
CA SER A 167 0.78 21.99 35.55
C SER A 167 0.17 23.39 35.36
N GLY A 168 -1.14 23.50 35.55
CA GLY A 168 -1.84 24.79 35.71
C GLY A 168 -2.22 24.91 37.18
N GLY A 169 -1.55 25.79 37.92
CA GLY A 169 -1.73 25.87 39.37
C GLY A 169 -3.10 26.43 39.78
N SER A 170 -3.67 25.87 40.84
CA SER A 170 -4.64 26.58 41.68
C SER A 170 -4.16 26.51 43.13
N ALA A 171 -3.34 27.48 43.50
CA ALA A 171 -2.93 27.71 44.88
C ALA A 171 -3.75 28.87 45.43
N VAL A 172 -4.82 28.54 46.16
CA VAL A 172 -5.44 29.44 47.14
C VAL A 172 -5.58 28.67 48.44
N SER A 173 -4.95 29.17 49.49
CA SER A 173 -4.93 28.57 50.83
C SER A 173 -6.02 29.17 51.71
N GLU A 174 -6.60 28.32 52.58
CA GLU A 174 -7.40 28.69 53.77
C GLU A 174 -8.75 29.42 53.53
N LYS A 175 -9.76 29.34 54.42
CA LYS A 175 -9.67 29.12 55.88
C LYS A 175 -10.96 28.51 56.49
N ARG A 176 -10.76 27.50 57.36
CA ARG A 176 -11.53 27.06 58.56
C ARG A 176 -13.08 27.25 58.67
N ALA A 177 -13.76 26.16 59.04
CA ALA A 177 -15.09 26.15 59.69
C ALA A 177 -15.00 26.54 61.20
N PRO A 178 -16.11 26.75 61.95
CA PRO A 178 -16.96 25.62 62.42
C PRO A 178 -18.49 25.86 62.57
N GLN A 179 -19.24 24.74 62.56
CA GLN A 179 -20.48 24.38 63.31
C GLN A 179 -21.58 25.42 63.62
N ASP A 180 -22.84 25.10 63.27
CA ASP A 180 -23.84 24.65 64.28
C ASP A 180 -25.06 23.91 63.67
N VAL A 181 -25.85 23.24 64.53
CA VAL A 181 -27.05 22.40 64.25
C VAL A 181 -28.25 22.91 65.11
N PRO A 182 -29.49 22.34 65.16
CA PRO A 182 -30.23 21.38 64.32
C PRO A 182 -31.73 21.77 64.04
N ALA A 183 -32.51 20.80 63.50
CA ALA A 183 -33.97 20.54 63.62
C ALA A 183 -34.72 20.43 62.26
N ARG A 184 -35.18 19.21 61.87
CA ARG A 184 -36.57 18.65 62.03
C ARG A 184 -37.56 19.26 61.00
N ALA A 185 -38.42 18.52 60.27
CA ALA A 185 -38.99 17.18 60.52
C ALA A 185 -39.61 16.53 59.25
N VAL A 186 -39.95 15.22 59.33
CA VAL A 186 -41.14 14.54 58.72
C VAL A 186 -41.21 14.47 57.17
N SER A 187 -40.97 13.31 56.54
CA SER A 187 -41.96 12.23 56.23
C SER A 187 -42.99 12.65 55.15
N SER A 188 -43.40 11.88 54.13
CA SER A 188 -43.10 10.53 53.58
C SER A 188 -43.38 10.65 52.03
N GLN A 189 -43.16 9.72 51.10
CA GLN A 189 -43.52 8.30 51.03
C GLN A 189 -42.72 7.62 49.89
N THR A 190 -42.50 6.31 50.01
CA THR A 190 -42.19 5.37 48.92
C THR A 190 -43.48 4.59 48.57
N PRO A 191 -43.53 3.51 47.74
CA PRO A 191 -42.50 2.87 46.89
C PRO A 191 -43.03 2.43 45.48
N HIS A 192 -42.22 1.61 44.78
CA HIS A 192 -42.58 0.62 43.74
C HIS A 192 -42.88 1.12 42.31
N SER A 193 -42.56 0.39 41.24
CA SER A 193 -41.67 -0.76 40.98
C SER A 193 -41.43 -0.78 39.46
N GLY A 194 -40.21 -0.93 38.91
CA GLY A 194 -39.63 -2.23 38.51
C GLY A 194 -40.18 -2.74 37.17
N HIS A 195 -39.48 -3.50 36.32
CA HIS A 195 -38.07 -3.91 36.29
C HIS A 195 -37.79 -4.51 34.88
N PHE A 196 -36.70 -4.10 34.22
CA PHE A 196 -35.88 -4.87 33.24
C PHE A 196 -36.48 -5.44 31.92
N GLU A 197 -35.94 -4.94 30.80
CA GLU A 197 -34.98 -5.67 29.93
C GLU A 197 -35.20 -7.17 29.62
N THR A 198 -35.38 -7.53 28.33
CA THR A 198 -34.45 -8.41 27.55
C THR A 198 -34.91 -8.61 26.08
N GLN A 199 -33.92 -8.78 25.21
CA GLN A 199 -33.87 -8.96 23.75
C GLN A 199 -34.71 -10.11 23.15
N ILE A 200 -34.98 -10.09 21.82
CA ILE A 200 -34.48 -11.09 20.80
C ILE A 200 -35.10 -10.90 19.38
N SER A 201 -34.22 -10.68 18.38
CA SER A 201 -34.11 -11.25 17.01
C SER A 201 -35.22 -11.21 15.91
N THR A 202 -34.72 -11.41 14.68
CA THR A 202 -35.37 -11.68 13.36
C THR A 202 -36.05 -10.47 12.67
N SER A 203 -35.52 -9.93 11.57
CA SER A 203 -35.38 -10.46 10.19
C SER A 203 -36.67 -10.36 9.36
N ASP A 204 -36.69 -9.49 8.34
CA ASP A 204 -36.57 -9.88 6.91
C ASP A 204 -36.84 -8.66 5.97
N LYS A 205 -36.52 -8.80 4.67
CA LYS A 205 -36.88 -7.96 3.50
C LYS A 205 -36.12 -6.64 3.25
N ASP A 206 -35.20 -6.70 2.29
CA ASP A 206 -35.21 -5.85 1.08
C ASP A 206 -34.42 -6.58 -0.03
N ASN A 207 -35.09 -7.17 -1.01
CA ASN A 207 -35.51 -6.57 -2.30
C ASN A 207 -34.45 -6.74 -3.41
N VAL A 208 -34.58 -7.86 -4.14
CA VAL A 208 -33.79 -8.18 -5.35
C VAL A 208 -34.56 -7.66 -6.57
N GLN A 209 -33.97 -6.74 -7.33
CA GLN A 209 -34.51 -6.31 -8.62
C GLN A 209 -33.70 -6.90 -9.79
N VAL A 210 -34.35 -7.75 -10.58
CA VAL A 210 -33.84 -8.33 -11.84
C VAL A 210 -34.58 -7.70 -13.01
N GLN A 211 -33.86 -7.14 -13.97
CA GLN A 211 -34.35 -6.71 -15.28
C GLN A 211 -33.12 -6.46 -16.20
N GLY A 212 -33.01 -6.94 -17.44
CA GLY A 212 -33.84 -7.87 -18.22
C GLY A 212 -33.13 -8.26 -19.54
N THR A 213 -33.60 -9.34 -20.19
CA THR A 213 -33.16 -9.88 -21.50
C THR A 213 -33.86 -9.15 -22.67
N GLU A 214 -33.52 -9.21 -23.97
CA GLU A 214 -32.49 -9.82 -24.87
C GLU A 214 -32.67 -9.07 -26.26
N PRO A 215 -32.29 -9.52 -27.48
CA PRO A 215 -31.23 -10.41 -27.96
C PRO A 215 -30.39 -9.90 -29.16
N GLY A 216 -29.22 -10.50 -29.35
CA GLY A 216 -28.84 -11.14 -30.63
C GLY A 216 -28.45 -10.34 -31.89
N ARG A 217 -27.21 -10.56 -32.37
CA ARG A 217 -26.97 -10.81 -33.81
C ARG A 217 -25.75 -11.71 -34.06
N LYS A 218 -26.01 -12.98 -34.40
CA LYS A 218 -24.99 -13.87 -34.99
C LYS A 218 -24.81 -13.52 -36.47
N LYS A 219 -23.56 -13.49 -36.95
CA LYS A 219 -23.22 -13.71 -38.37
C LYS A 219 -21.89 -14.46 -38.46
N ASN A 220 -21.97 -15.75 -38.79
CA ASN A 220 -20.85 -16.49 -39.38
C ASN A 220 -20.91 -16.29 -40.90
N LEU A 221 -19.77 -16.14 -41.55
CA LEU A 221 -19.46 -16.71 -42.87
C LEU A 221 -17.96 -16.61 -43.13
N SER A 222 -17.44 -17.53 -43.95
CA SER A 222 -16.05 -17.97 -43.93
C SER A 222 -15.27 -17.60 -45.20
N ASN A 223 -14.00 -18.05 -45.22
CA ASN A 223 -13.16 -18.37 -46.39
C ASN A 223 -12.13 -17.34 -46.92
N THR A 224 -10.86 -17.69 -46.69
CA THR A 224 -9.86 -18.01 -47.74
C THR A 224 -8.85 -16.94 -48.22
N GLU A 225 -7.63 -17.44 -48.47
CA GLU A 225 -6.44 -16.84 -49.14
C GLU A 225 -5.73 -15.65 -48.45
N LYS A 226 -4.51 -15.86 -47.92
CA LYS A 226 -3.20 -15.86 -48.62
C LYS A 226 -2.89 -14.55 -49.34
N HIS A 227 -1.91 -13.79 -48.85
CA HIS A 227 -0.78 -13.34 -49.69
C HIS A 227 0.42 -12.77 -48.90
N SER A 228 1.61 -13.24 -49.30
CA SER A 228 2.96 -12.63 -49.25
C SER A 228 3.20 -11.33 -48.46
N GLY A 229 4.21 -11.35 -47.59
CA GLY A 229 4.68 -10.17 -46.85
C GLY A 229 5.46 -9.13 -47.68
N LYS A 230 5.76 -7.99 -47.03
CA LYS A 230 6.69 -6.97 -47.52
C LYS A 230 7.64 -6.55 -46.39
N HIS A 231 8.95 -6.74 -46.61
CA HIS A 231 9.99 -6.13 -45.78
C HIS A 231 9.86 -4.60 -45.83
N ARG A 232 9.97 -3.93 -44.68
CA ARG A 232 10.23 -2.48 -44.63
C ARG A 232 11.71 -2.26 -44.90
N GLY A 233 12.03 -1.47 -45.92
CA GLY A 233 13.42 -1.03 -46.19
C GLY A 233 13.92 0.00 -45.15
N PRO A 234 15.23 0.28 -45.12
CA PRO A 234 15.82 1.19 -44.14
C PRO A 234 15.33 2.64 -44.31
N TRP A 235 15.10 3.31 -43.19
CA TRP A 235 14.71 4.73 -43.14
C TRP A 235 15.89 5.64 -43.50
N LYS A 236 15.64 6.77 -44.18
CA LYS A 236 16.62 7.84 -44.43
C LYS A 236 16.11 9.18 -43.89
N PRO A 237 16.95 10.01 -43.24
CA PRO A 237 16.55 11.32 -42.75
C PRO A 237 16.45 12.37 -43.87
N PRO A 238 15.67 13.46 -43.69
CA PRO A 238 15.60 14.56 -44.66
C PRO A 238 16.91 15.35 -44.73
N GLY A 239 17.29 15.77 -45.94
CA GLY A 239 18.46 16.62 -46.16
C GLY A 239 18.24 18.06 -45.70
N ARG A 240 19.32 18.73 -45.29
CA ARG A 240 19.34 20.19 -45.15
C ARG A 240 19.29 20.82 -46.53
N HIS A 241 18.32 21.70 -46.77
CA HIS A 241 18.47 22.72 -47.81
C HIS A 241 19.38 23.84 -47.27
N ALA A 242 20.24 24.34 -48.16
CA ALA A 242 21.06 25.52 -47.93
C ALA A 242 20.25 26.80 -48.19
#